data_AF-A0A935HLN6-F1
#
_entry.id   AF-A0A935HLN6-F1
#
_cell.length_a   1.000
_cell.length_b   1.000
_cell.length_c   1.000
_cell.angle_alpha   90.00
_cell.angle_beta   90.00
_cell.angle_gamma   90.00
#
_symmetry.space_group_name_H-M   'P 1'
#
loop_
_entity.id
_entity.type
_entity.pdbx_description
1 polymer ?
#
loop_
_entity_poly.entity_id
_entity_poly.type
_entity_poly.pdbx_seq_one_letter_code
_entity_poly.pdbx_strand_id
1 'polypeptide(L)'
;METKPKMVAEARLFVRLGLLSFLGFVFYYAHLFFGLLDNVVVFKALAITFLLATVPLPIIAVNNKKLFPELTSSGKQVLTFATALLLFHHFLMTFIFVMFLKGGGMF
;
A
#
# COMPACT_ATOMS: atom_id res chain seq x y z
N MET A 1 -7.92 28.05 -7.08
CA MET A 1 -8.82 26.88 -7.20
C MET A 1 -8.07 25.78 -7.92
N GLU A 2 -7.89 24.60 -7.33
CA GLU A 2 -7.35 23.46 -8.09
C GLU A 2 -8.36 23.05 -9.16
N THR A 3 -7.88 22.74 -10.36
CA THR A 3 -8.74 22.39 -11.49
C THR A 3 -9.30 20.99 -11.28
N LYS A 4 -10.61 20.78 -11.46
CA LYS A 4 -11.29 19.46 -11.45
C LYS A 4 -10.47 18.31 -12.12
N PRO A 5 -9.82 18.50 -13.29
CA PRO A 5 -9.00 17.44 -13.89
C PRO A 5 -7.83 16.97 -13.02
N LYS A 6 -7.20 17.86 -12.23
CA LYS A 6 -6.10 17.49 -11.33
C LYS A 6 -6.58 16.57 -10.20
N MET A 7 -7.74 16.89 -9.61
CA MET A 7 -8.35 16.06 -8.56
C MET A 7 -8.70 14.65 -9.07
N VAL A 8 -9.25 14.54 -10.27
CA VAL A 8 -9.58 13.24 -10.88
C VAL A 8 -8.32 12.42 -11.16
N ALA A 9 -7.24 13.06 -11.62
CA ALA A 9 -5.97 12.39 -11.85
C ALA A 9 -5.37 11.84 -10.56
N GLU A 10 -5.40 12.61 -9.47
CA GLU A 10 -4.90 12.16 -8.16
C GLU A 10 -5.79 11.05 -7.55
N ALA A 11 -7.12 11.13 -7.69
CA ALA A 11 -8.02 10.06 -7.26
C ALA A 11 -7.77 8.76 -8.05
N ARG A 12 -7.54 8.85 -9.37
CA ARG A 12 -7.18 7.69 -10.20
C ARG A 12 -5.83 7.11 -9.77
N LEU A 13 -4.85 7.96 -9.46
CA LEU A 13 -3.56 7.53 -8.93
C LEU A 13 -3.74 6.81 -7.60
N PHE A 14 -4.54 7.36 -6.69
CA PHE A 14 -4.86 6.75 -5.40
C PHE A 14 -5.42 5.33 -5.55
N VAL A 15 -6.41 5.16 -6.43
CA VAL A 15 -7.01 3.85 -6.69
C VAL A 15 -5.98 2.87 -7.28
N ARG A 16 -5.18 3.31 -8.26
CA ARG A 16 -4.14 2.47 -8.87
C ARG A 16 -3.09 2.04 -7.86
N LEU A 17 -2.62 2.96 -7.03
CA LEU A 17 -1.66 2.66 -5.98
C LEU A 17 -2.30 1.72 -4.94
N GLY A 18 -3.57 1.95 -4.58
CA GLY A 18 -4.31 1.09 -3.65
C GLY A 18 -4.41 -0.35 -4.16
N LEU A 19 -4.73 -0.53 -5.45
CA LEU A 19 -4.73 -1.85 -6.09
C LEU A 19 -3.33 -2.48 -6.10
N LEU A 20 -2.29 -1.70 -6.41
CA LEU A 20 -0.91 -2.17 -6.39
C LEU A 20 -0.49 -2.63 -4.99
N SER A 21 -0.87 -1.89 -3.95
CA SER A 21 -0.62 -2.27 -2.56
C SER A 21 -1.37 -3.54 -2.18
N PHE A 22 -2.62 -3.69 -2.63
CA PHE A 22 -3.39 -4.91 -2.40
C PHE A 22 -2.76 -6.13 -3.08
N LEU A 23 -2.24 -5.97 -4.31
CA LEU A 23 -1.49 -7.02 -4.99
C LEU A 23 -0.19 -7.38 -4.24
N GLY A 24 0.54 -6.36 -3.76
CA GLY A 24 1.71 -6.57 -2.91
C GLY A 24 1.38 -7.35 -1.63
N PHE A 25 0.23 -7.06 -1.02
CA PHE A 25 -0.28 -7.80 0.15
C PHE A 25 -0.55 -9.27 -0.18
N VAL A 26 -1.33 -9.55 -1.24
CA VAL A 26 -1.65 -10.93 -1.66
C VAL A 26 -0.38 -11.69 -1.98
N PHE A 27 0.54 -11.09 -2.74
CA PHE A 27 1.84 -11.68 -3.06
C PHE A 27 2.65 -12.00 -1.81
N TYR A 28 2.75 -11.06 -0.87
CA TYR A 28 3.52 -11.23 0.35
C TYR A 28 2.96 -12.37 1.22
N TYR A 29 1.65 -12.39 1.44
CA TYR A 29 1.00 -13.45 2.21
C TYR A 29 1.09 -14.79 1.50
N ALA A 30 0.87 -14.82 0.19
CA ALA A 30 0.97 -16.05 -0.57
C ALA A 30 2.41 -16.60 -0.54
N HIS A 31 3.43 -15.75 -0.53
CA HIS A 31 4.81 -16.19 -0.33
C HIS A 31 5.07 -16.70 1.10
N LEU A 32 4.59 -16.00 2.13
CA LEU A 32 4.80 -16.38 3.52
C LEU A 32 4.12 -17.72 3.90
N PHE A 33 2.93 -18.00 3.35
CA PHE A 33 2.17 -19.21 3.68
C PHE A 33 2.39 -20.37 2.71
N PHE A 34 2.69 -20.09 1.44
CA PHE A 34 2.80 -21.15 0.40
C PHE A 34 4.19 -21.23 -0.23
N GLY A 35 5.14 -20.37 0.15
CA GLY A 35 6.51 -20.46 -0.36
C GLY A 35 6.65 -20.17 -1.86
N LEU A 36 5.88 -19.21 -2.41
CA LEU A 36 5.81 -18.93 -3.86
C LEU A 36 7.14 -18.65 -4.59
N LEU A 37 8.21 -18.30 -3.88
CA LEU A 37 9.48 -17.86 -4.48
C LEU A 37 10.67 -18.35 -3.66
N ASP A 38 11.36 -19.38 -4.13
CA ASP A 38 12.55 -19.89 -3.44
C ASP A 38 13.74 -18.91 -3.46
N ASN A 39 13.76 -17.97 -4.42
CA ASN A 39 14.83 -17.00 -4.53
C ASN A 39 14.62 -15.78 -3.61
N VAL A 40 15.32 -15.80 -2.48
CA VAL A 40 15.30 -14.75 -1.45
C VAL A 40 15.66 -13.36 -2.00
N VAL A 41 16.57 -13.28 -2.98
CA VAL A 41 16.99 -11.99 -3.55
C VAL A 41 15.87 -11.37 -4.39
N VAL A 42 15.23 -12.18 -5.22
CA VAL A 42 14.10 -11.75 -6.07
C VAL A 42 12.91 -11.35 -5.20
N PHE A 43 12.62 -12.14 -4.15
CA PHE A 43 11.58 -11.81 -3.19
C PHE A 43 11.86 -10.46 -2.51
N LYS A 44 13.08 -10.25 -2.00
CA LYS A 44 13.48 -8.98 -1.37
C LYS A 44 13.35 -7.80 -2.33
N ALA A 45 13.81 -7.94 -3.58
CA ALA A 45 13.71 -6.89 -4.59
C ALA A 45 12.26 -6.49 -4.91
N LEU A 46 11.37 -7.48 -5.06
CA LEU A 46 9.95 -7.26 -5.29
C LEU A 46 9.29 -6.61 -4.06
N ALA A 47 9.58 -7.10 -2.86
CA ALA A 47 9.05 -6.53 -1.61
C ALA A 47 9.45 -5.05 -1.45
N ILE A 48 10.71 -4.71 -1.72
CA ILE A 48 11.18 -3.31 -1.72
C ILE A 48 10.43 -2.48 -2.76
N THR A 49 10.23 -3.02 -3.96
CA THR A 49 9.55 -2.30 -5.04
C THR A 49 8.09 -2.02 -4.68
N PHE A 50 7.36 -3.00 -4.15
CA PHE A 50 6.00 -2.81 -3.66
C PHE A 50 5.93 -1.80 -2.51
N LEU A 51 6.91 -1.83 -1.60
CA LEU A 51 7.01 -0.86 -0.52
C LEU A 51 7.21 0.55 -1.09
N LEU A 52 8.26 0.78 -1.87
CA LEU A 52 8.58 2.11 -2.43
C LEU A 52 7.46 2.67 -3.30
N ALA A 53 6.84 1.83 -4.15
CA ALA A 53 5.75 2.26 -5.01
C ALA A 53 4.51 2.72 -4.24
N THR A 54 4.31 2.21 -3.02
CA THR A 54 3.13 2.49 -2.20
C THR A 54 3.37 3.54 -1.10
N VAL A 55 4.59 4.06 -0.95
CA VAL A 55 4.91 5.18 -0.02
C VAL A 55 4.01 6.42 -0.23
N PRO A 56 3.60 6.79 -1.45
CA PRO A 56 2.74 7.96 -1.65
C PRO A 56 1.30 7.75 -1.13
N LEU A 57 0.83 6.51 -0.96
CA LEU A 57 -0.56 6.22 -0.58
C LEU A 57 -0.97 6.88 0.74
N PRO A 58 -0.23 6.70 1.86
CA PRO A 58 -0.54 7.37 3.12
C PRO A 58 -0.63 8.89 3.00
N ILE A 59 0.25 9.51 2.21
CA ILE A 59 0.30 10.96 2.00
C ILE A 59 -0.96 11.43 1.26
N ILE A 60 -1.32 10.74 0.18
CA ILE A 60 -2.53 11.01 -0.61
C ILE A 60 -3.77 10.76 0.26
N ALA A 61 -3.74 9.69 1.05
CA ALA A 61 -4.83 9.30 1.92
C ALA A 61 -5.07 10.30 3.06
N VAL A 62 -4.04 10.92 3.63
CA VAL A 62 -4.19 11.98 4.65
C VAL A 62 -4.68 13.31 4.04
N ASN A 63 -4.47 13.52 2.73
CA ASN A 63 -5.01 14.65 1.97
C ASN A 63 -6.43 14.43 1.42
N ASN A 64 -7.09 13.34 1.82
CA ASN A 64 -8.44 12.90 1.44
C ASN A 64 -9.55 13.99 1.43
N LYS A 65 -9.51 15.01 2.31
CA LYS A 65 -10.49 16.12 2.28
C LYS A 65 -10.47 16.93 0.97
N LYS A 66 -9.33 17.03 0.30
CA LYS A 66 -9.21 17.69 -1.01
C LYS A 66 -9.55 16.76 -2.17
N LEU A 67 -9.23 15.49 -2.06
CA LEU A 67 -9.38 14.50 -3.14
C LEU A 67 -10.82 14.05 -3.34
N PHE A 68 -11.59 13.98 -2.26
CA PHE A 68 -12.95 13.45 -2.29
C PHE A 68 -13.92 14.34 -1.49
N PRO A 69 -14.12 15.61 -1.92
CA PRO A 69 -14.96 16.56 -1.19
C PRO A 69 -16.44 16.13 -1.13
N GLU A 70 -16.90 15.37 -2.12
CA GLU A 70 -18.30 14.92 -2.26
C GLU A 70 -18.58 13.54 -1.65
N LEU A 71 -17.62 12.92 -0.93
CA LEU A 71 -17.90 11.66 -0.24
C LEU A 71 -18.95 11.86 0.86
N THR A 72 -19.98 11.01 0.82
CA THR A 72 -20.96 10.87 1.90
C THR A 72 -20.27 10.47 3.22
N SER A 73 -20.94 10.66 4.36
CA SER A 73 -20.38 10.32 5.67
C SER A 73 -19.88 8.87 5.74
N SER A 74 -20.64 7.93 5.15
CA SER A 74 -20.25 6.52 5.02
C SER A 74 -19.02 6.33 4.13
N GLY A 75 -18.94 7.03 2.99
CA GLY A 75 -17.80 6.95 2.09
C GLY A 75 -16.49 7.48 2.72
N LYS A 76 -16.57 8.51 3.56
CA LYS A 76 -15.42 9.00 4.35
C LYS A 76 -14.96 7.96 5.38
N GLN A 77 -15.89 7.26 6.01
CA GLN A 77 -15.57 6.21 6.98
C GLN A 77 -14.90 5.01 6.30
N VAL A 78 -15.41 4.56 5.15
CA VAL A 78 -14.78 3.49 4.36
C VAL A 78 -13.40 3.90 3.87
N LEU A 79 -13.24 5.12 3.36
CA LEU A 79 -11.93 5.63 2.93
C LEU A 79 -10.94 5.68 4.10
N THR A 80 -11.39 6.12 5.27
CA THR A 80 -10.58 6.18 6.49
C THR A 80 -10.15 4.78 6.93
N PHE A 81 -11.08 3.82 6.93
CA PHE A 81 -10.79 2.43 7.27
C PHE A 81 -9.82 1.80 6.27
N ALA A 82 -10.07 1.96 4.96
CA ALA A 82 -9.19 1.47 3.91
C ALA A 82 -7.79 2.09 4.00
N THR A 83 -7.70 3.39 4.30
CA THR A 83 -6.44 4.10 4.54
C THR A 83 -5.70 3.55 5.74
N ALA A 84 -6.39 3.34 6.86
CA ALA A 84 -5.80 2.78 8.08
C ALA A 84 -5.29 1.35 7.84
N LEU A 85 -6.05 0.53 7.11
CA LEU A 85 -5.64 -0.82 6.71
C LEU A 85 -4.39 -0.79 5.81
N LEU A 86 -4.33 0.16 4.87
CA LEU A 86 -3.19 0.40 3.99
C LEU A 86 -1.93 0.84 4.76
N LEU A 87 -2.08 1.76 5.71
CA LEU A 87 -1.01 2.19 6.60
C LEU A 87 -0.51 1.04 7.48
N PHE A 88 -1.44 0.27 8.05
CA PHE A 88 -1.11 -0.92 8.83
C PHE A 88 -0.37 -1.96 7.97
N HIS A 89 -0.81 -2.18 6.73
CA HIS A 89 -0.13 -3.06 5.80
C HIS A 89 1.28 -2.56 5.47
N HIS A 90 1.43 -1.28 5.16
CA HIS A 90 2.73 -0.68 4.85
C HIS A 90 3.69 -0.78 6.05
N PHE A 91 3.17 -0.56 7.26
CA PHE A 91 3.91 -0.76 8.51
C PHE A 91 4.32 -2.23 8.68
N LEU A 92 3.40 -3.18 8.46
CA LEU A 92 3.67 -4.62 8.57
C LEU A 92 4.74 -5.05 7.56
N MET A 93 4.64 -4.63 6.31
CA MET A 93 5.64 -4.90 5.26
C MET A 93 7.01 -4.34 5.65
N THR A 94 7.07 -3.12 6.17
CA THR A 94 8.33 -2.50 6.63
C THR A 94 8.90 -3.27 7.82
N PHE A 95 8.08 -3.61 8.80
CA PHE A 95 8.49 -4.35 10.00
C PHE A 95 9.05 -5.72 9.64
N ILE A 96 8.31 -6.46 8.82
CA ILE A 96 8.73 -7.75 8.28
C ILE A 96 10.01 -7.61 7.49
N PHE A 97 10.12 -6.59 6.63
CA PHE A 97 11.31 -6.37 5.82
C PHE A 97 12.54 -6.10 6.69
N VAL A 98 12.39 -5.30 7.75
CA VAL A 98 13.43 -5.09 8.77
C VAL A 98 13.78 -6.41 9.48
N MET A 99 12.78 -7.22 9.85
CA MET A 99 13.01 -8.54 10.46
C MET A 99 13.77 -9.49 9.51
N PHE A 100 13.39 -9.55 8.23
CA PHE A 100 14.05 -10.33 7.17
C PHE A 100 15.45 -9.83 6.81
N LEU A 101 15.74 -8.55 7.01
CA LEU A 101 17.08 -7.98 6.82
C LEU A 101 17.98 -8.20 8.03
N LYS A 102 17.41 -8.16 9.24
CA LYS A 102 18.15 -8.24 10.51
C LYS A 102 18.52 -9.67 10.92
N GLY A 103 17.84 -10.68 10.39
CA GLY A 103 18.17 -12.10 10.61
C GLY A 103 18.03 -12.90 9.33
N GLY A 104 19.14 -13.47 8.85
CA GLY A 104 19.10 -14.55 7.86
C GLY A 104 18.26 -15.71 8.43
N GLY A 105 17.28 -16.17 7.65
CA GLY A 105 16.40 -17.27 8.02
C GLY A 105 15.28 -16.86 8.98
N MET A 106 14.12 -16.52 8.44
CA MET A 106 12.91 -17.13 9.01
C MET A 106 12.56 -18.25 8.03
N PHE A 107 12.72 -19.48 8.52
CA PHE A 107 12.96 -20.75 7.82
C PHE A 107 14.43 -21.01 7.47
#